data_AF-A0A7W0LP44-F1
#
_entry.id   AF-A0A7W0LP44-F1
#
_cell.length_a   1.000
_cell.length_b   1.000
_cell.length_c   1.000
_cell.angle_alpha   90.00
_cell.angle_beta   90.00
_cell.angle_gamma   90.00
#
_symmetry.space_group_name_H-M   'P 1'
#
loop_
_entity.id
_entity.type
_entity.pdbx_description
1 polymer ?
#
loop_
_entity_poly.entity_id
_entity_poly.type
_entity_poly.pdbx_seq_one_letter_code
_entity_poly.pdbx_strand_id
1 'polypeptide(L)'
;VRADATRLPFPDDAFDAGVASHVFHLITDWPVALGELARVVRPGGVLLVSRGGHHGALSDLSNVAMEAVDVVLPGADVAEEVDLEAAKLGLTVRMLEPVAFPYRLAPASVLRMIASAQFSWSWALDPERLRLAVDAGRRWASERWDDLDQPVTSEATVVWRAHDVPLA
;
A
#
# COMPACT_ATOMS: atom_id res chain seq x y z
N VAL A 1 14.16 -1.28 -18.17
CA VAL A 1 15.30 -1.03 -17.27
C VAL A 1 15.03 -1.71 -15.94
N ARG A 2 16.04 -2.27 -15.27
CA ARG A 2 15.96 -2.73 -13.87
C ARG A 2 16.79 -1.78 -13.03
N ALA A 3 16.21 -1.20 -11.98
CA ALA A 3 16.86 -0.19 -11.15
C ALA A 3 16.36 -0.25 -9.70
N ASP A 4 17.10 0.39 -8.80
CA ASP A 4 16.69 0.69 -7.43
C ASP A 4 15.91 2.01 -7.43
N ALA A 5 14.78 2.06 -6.74
CA ALA A 5 13.95 3.27 -6.66
C ALA A 5 14.67 4.41 -5.91
N THR A 6 15.64 4.10 -5.06
CA THR A 6 16.50 5.08 -4.38
C THR A 6 17.63 5.62 -5.27
N ARG A 7 17.74 5.14 -6.51
CA ARG A 7 18.73 5.59 -7.49
C ARG A 7 18.27 5.31 -8.92
N LEU A 8 17.36 6.14 -9.41
CA LEU A 8 16.76 6.01 -10.73
C LEU A 8 17.78 6.39 -11.83
N PRO A 9 18.02 5.54 -12.84
CA PRO A 9 19.02 5.76 -13.89
C PRO A 9 18.47 6.65 -15.01
N PHE A 10 17.78 7.73 -14.63
CA PHE A 10 17.21 8.71 -15.54
C PHE A 10 17.73 10.10 -15.17
N PRO A 11 17.95 10.98 -16.16
CA PRO A 11 18.28 12.37 -15.87
C PRO A 11 17.11 13.06 -15.17
N ASP A 12 17.37 14.25 -14.65
CA ASP A 12 16.35 15.13 -14.11
C ASP A 12 15.33 15.47 -15.22
N ASP A 13 14.08 15.73 -14.84
CA ASP A 13 13.01 16.20 -15.72
C ASP A 13 12.68 15.29 -16.92
N ALA A 14 13.04 14.01 -16.83
CA ALA A 14 12.89 13.04 -17.92
C ALA A 14 11.43 12.65 -18.23
N PHE A 15 10.52 12.82 -17.28
CA PHE A 15 9.13 12.35 -17.38
C PHE A 15 8.12 13.45 -17.05
N ASP A 16 6.95 13.37 -17.68
CA ASP A 16 5.80 14.23 -17.34
C ASP A 16 5.12 13.84 -16.03
N ALA A 17 5.20 12.57 -15.64
CA ALA A 17 4.56 12.05 -14.44
C ALA A 17 5.32 10.85 -13.84
N GLY A 18 5.20 10.70 -12.52
CA GLY A 18 5.71 9.57 -11.75
C GLY A 18 4.56 8.84 -11.05
N VAL A 19 4.66 7.51 -10.90
CA VAL A 19 3.62 6.71 -10.23
C VAL A 19 4.25 5.79 -9.19
N ALA A 20 3.74 5.84 -7.96
CA ALA A 20 4.12 4.94 -6.88
C ALA A 20 2.85 4.31 -6.28
N SER A 21 2.52 3.08 -6.70
CA SER A 21 1.38 2.31 -6.20
C SER A 21 1.86 1.15 -5.35
N HIS A 22 1.53 1.15 -4.06
CA HIS A 22 1.94 0.13 -3.09
C HIS A 22 3.47 -0.06 -3.01
N VAL A 23 4.25 1.04 -3.11
CA VAL A 23 5.73 0.96 -3.13
C VAL A 23 6.38 1.45 -1.83
N PHE A 24 6.06 2.65 -1.34
CA PHE A 24 6.89 3.29 -0.30
C PHE A 24 6.95 2.55 1.03
N HIS A 25 5.90 1.82 1.41
CA HIS A 25 5.91 0.98 2.61
C HIS A 25 6.88 -0.21 2.54
N LEU A 26 7.41 -0.52 1.35
CA LEU A 26 8.36 -1.61 1.12
C LEU A 26 9.83 -1.16 1.21
N ILE A 27 10.09 0.14 1.23
CA ILE A 27 11.43 0.71 1.10
C ILE A 27 11.82 1.37 2.43
N THR A 28 12.92 0.93 3.04
CA THR A 28 13.43 1.54 4.27
C THR A 28 13.74 3.03 4.07
N ASP A 29 14.52 3.36 3.03
CA ASP A 29 14.85 4.74 2.67
C ASP A 29 13.84 5.35 1.69
N TRP A 30 12.54 5.12 1.92
CA TRP A 30 11.49 5.60 1.03
C TRP A 30 11.50 7.13 0.77
N PRO A 31 11.97 8.02 1.68
CA PRO A 31 12.09 9.44 1.36
C PRO A 31 13.13 9.69 0.24
N VAL A 32 14.19 8.88 0.17
CA VAL A 32 15.17 8.95 -0.94
C VAL A 32 14.52 8.51 -2.24
N ALA A 33 13.71 7.44 -2.21
CA ALA A 33 12.98 7.00 -3.39
C ALA A 33 11.94 8.03 -3.86
N LEU A 34 11.26 8.72 -2.94
CA LEU A 34 10.37 9.84 -3.26
C LEU A 34 11.16 11.00 -3.89
N GLY A 35 12.32 11.34 -3.34
CA GLY A 35 13.21 12.37 -3.89
C GLY A 35 13.67 12.05 -5.31
N GLU A 36 14.07 10.80 -5.57
CA GLU A 36 14.43 10.35 -6.92
C GLU A 36 13.23 10.39 -7.87
N LEU A 37 12.04 10.00 -7.42
CA LEU A 37 10.82 10.08 -8.23
C LEU A 37 10.47 11.55 -8.56
N ALA A 38 10.62 12.47 -7.61
CA ALA A 38 10.42 13.89 -7.85
C ALA A 38 11.46 14.47 -8.81
N ARG A 39 12.75 14.09 -8.65
CA ARG A 39 13.85 14.56 -9.50
C ARG A 39 13.64 14.22 -10.98
N VAL A 40 13.17 13.02 -11.28
CA VAL A 40 12.99 12.58 -12.68
C VAL A 40 11.70 13.10 -13.31
N VAL A 41 10.81 13.72 -12.54
CA VAL A 41 9.57 14.34 -13.04
C VAL A 41 9.80 15.83 -13.22
N ARG A 42 9.52 16.33 -14.42
CA ARG A 42 9.78 17.73 -14.77
C ARG A 42 8.98 18.74 -13.94
N PRO A 43 9.43 20.01 -13.84
CA PRO A 43 8.61 21.11 -13.39
C PRO A 43 7.24 21.16 -14.07
N GLY A 44 6.18 21.36 -13.29
CA GLY A 44 4.79 21.29 -13.74
C GLY A 44 4.28 19.88 -14.06
N GLY A 45 5.06 18.84 -13.76
CA GLY A 45 4.63 17.44 -13.79
C GLY A 45 3.92 17.02 -12.50
N VAL A 46 3.58 15.73 -12.40
CA VAL A 46 2.81 15.20 -11.26
C VAL A 46 3.30 13.84 -10.80
N LEU A 47 3.33 13.62 -9.49
CA LEU A 47 3.53 12.31 -8.90
C LEU A 47 2.19 11.78 -8.41
N LEU A 48 1.84 10.56 -8.80
CA LEU A 48 0.65 9.86 -8.34
C LEU A 48 1.06 8.79 -7.34
N VAL A 49 0.65 8.96 -6.09
CA VAL A 49 0.96 8.02 -5.00
C VAL A 49 -0.32 7.36 -4.52
N SER A 50 -0.29 6.03 -4.37
CA SER A 50 -1.34 5.29 -3.69
C SER A 50 -0.76 4.26 -2.73
N ARG A 51 -1.29 4.24 -1.51
CA ARG A 51 -1.10 3.16 -0.54
C ARG A 51 -2.18 2.08 -0.66
N GLY A 52 -3.11 2.26 -1.60
CA GLY A 52 -4.38 1.55 -1.61
C GLY A 52 -5.26 1.92 -0.43
N GLY A 53 -6.41 1.25 -0.37
CA GLY A 53 -7.38 1.35 0.70
C GLY A 53 -8.34 0.19 0.56
N HIS A 54 -8.44 -0.62 1.61
CA HIS A 54 -9.45 -1.67 1.67
C HIS A 54 -10.31 -1.38 2.90
N HIS A 55 -11.61 -1.35 2.70
CA HIS A 55 -12.57 -1.13 3.78
C HIS A 55 -13.56 -2.29 3.83
N GLY A 56 -14.17 -2.49 4.99
CA GLY A 56 -15.14 -3.53 5.22
C GLY A 56 -14.54 -4.88 5.61
N ALA A 57 -15.42 -5.84 5.86
CA ALA A 57 -15.11 -7.00 6.67
C ALA A 57 -13.95 -7.89 6.16
N LEU A 58 -13.74 -7.98 4.84
CA LEU A 58 -12.60 -8.75 4.30
C LEU A 58 -11.25 -8.02 4.50
N SER A 59 -11.26 -6.69 4.52
CA SER A 59 -10.09 -5.89 4.91
C SER A 59 -9.82 -6.03 6.40
N ASP A 60 -10.87 -5.91 7.21
CA ASP A 60 -10.79 -6.04 8.67
C ASP A 60 -10.22 -7.40 9.08
N LEU A 61 -10.55 -8.47 8.34
CA LEU A 61 -9.94 -9.79 8.52
C LEU A 61 -8.41 -9.74 8.42
N SER A 62 -7.88 -9.08 7.38
CA SER A 62 -6.44 -8.94 7.19
C SER A 62 -5.81 -8.04 8.26
N ASN A 63 -6.50 -6.98 8.68
CA ASN A 63 -6.02 -6.08 9.72
C ASN A 63 -5.89 -6.80 11.06
N VAL A 64 -6.91 -7.55 11.47
CA VAL A 64 -6.88 -8.36 12.70
C VAL A 64 -5.76 -9.39 12.67
N ALA A 65 -5.53 -10.02 11.51
CA ALA A 65 -4.41 -10.96 11.35
C ALA A 65 -3.05 -10.28 11.50
N MET A 66 -2.89 -9.07 10.94
CA MET A 66 -1.66 -8.28 11.03
C MET A 66 -1.41 -7.77 12.46
N GLU A 67 -2.44 -7.28 13.14
CA GLU A 67 -2.39 -6.79 14.54
C GLU A 67 -2.00 -7.89 15.52
N ALA A 68 -2.41 -9.14 15.27
CA ALA A 68 -2.08 -10.27 16.13
C ALA A 68 -0.57 -10.61 16.19
N VAL A 69 0.24 -10.02 15.33
CA VAL A 69 1.67 -10.32 15.21
C VAL A 69 2.56 -9.10 15.18
N ASP A 70 2.10 -7.91 15.60
CA ASP A 70 2.91 -6.69 15.78
C ASP A 70 3.91 -6.43 14.63
N VAL A 71 3.39 -6.26 13.40
CA VAL A 71 4.23 -5.99 12.23
C VAL A 71 4.68 -4.53 12.20
N VAL A 72 5.96 -4.31 11.89
CA VAL A 72 6.49 -2.99 11.52
C VAL A 72 6.84 -3.02 10.04
N LEU A 73 6.25 -2.10 9.27
CA LEU A 73 6.56 -1.95 7.85
C LEU A 73 7.93 -1.26 7.67
N PRO A 74 8.72 -1.64 6.64
CA PRO A 74 10.01 -1.00 6.38
C PRO A 74 9.95 0.50 6.13
N GLY A 75 8.91 0.97 5.43
CA GLY A 75 8.76 2.37 5.04
C GLY A 75 7.44 2.99 5.51
N ALA A 76 7.00 4.04 4.81
CA ALA A 76 5.82 4.82 5.18
C ALA A 76 4.61 3.91 5.51
N ASP A 77 4.01 4.09 6.68
CA ASP A 77 2.89 3.30 7.19
C ASP A 77 1.55 3.91 6.81
N VAL A 78 1.47 5.24 6.73
CA VAL A 78 0.29 5.95 6.19
C VAL A 78 0.67 6.86 5.02
N ALA A 79 -0.31 7.25 4.21
CA ALA A 79 -0.04 8.05 3.02
C ALA A 79 0.27 9.52 3.37
N GLU A 80 -0.21 9.99 4.52
CA GLU A 80 0.04 11.31 5.08
C GLU A 80 1.53 11.53 5.39
N GLU A 81 2.27 10.47 5.75
CA GLU A 81 3.73 10.56 5.90
C GLU A 81 4.40 10.93 4.57
N VAL A 82 3.93 10.34 3.47
CA VAL A 82 4.41 10.66 2.12
C VAL A 82 4.06 12.10 1.75
N ASP A 83 2.86 12.56 2.10
CA ASP A 83 2.44 13.95 1.86
C ASP A 83 3.34 14.94 2.60
N LEU A 84 3.68 14.65 3.86
CA LEU A 84 4.59 15.47 4.66
C LEU A 84 6.01 15.51 4.10
N GLU A 85 6.55 14.39 3.62
CA GLU A 85 7.88 14.39 2.99
C GLU A 85 7.86 15.05 1.61
N ALA A 86 6.83 14.85 0.81
CA ALA A 86 6.66 15.51 -0.47
C ALA A 86 6.60 17.04 -0.30
N ALA A 87 5.96 17.53 0.76
CA ALA A 87 5.92 18.95 1.08
C ALA A 87 7.32 19.53 1.36
N LYS A 88 8.25 18.77 1.95
CA LYS A 88 9.64 19.23 2.18
C LYS A 88 10.42 19.40 0.88
N LEU A 89 10.02 18.69 -0.17
CA LEU A 89 10.53 18.82 -1.52
C LEU A 89 9.80 19.92 -2.33
N GLY A 90 8.85 20.63 -1.70
CA GLY A 90 8.09 21.72 -2.32
C GLY A 90 6.87 21.27 -3.14
N LEU A 91 6.51 19.98 -3.13
CA LEU A 91 5.34 19.50 -3.85
C LEU A 91 4.04 19.84 -3.12
N THR A 92 2.99 20.15 -3.87
CA THR A 92 1.65 20.39 -3.33
C THR A 92 0.76 19.18 -3.55
N VAL A 93 0.12 18.68 -2.50
CA VAL A 93 -0.78 17.53 -2.59
C VAL A 93 -2.20 17.95 -2.95
N ARG A 94 -2.81 17.21 -3.86
CA ARG A 94 -4.25 17.20 -4.16
C ARG A 94 -4.79 15.79 -3.97
N MET A 95 -5.83 15.70 -3.14
CA MET A 95 -6.60 14.47 -2.99
C MET A 95 -7.45 14.25 -4.24
N LEU A 96 -7.30 13.09 -4.88
CA LEU A 96 -8.17 12.72 -5.99
C LEU A 96 -9.40 11.97 -5.47
N GLU A 97 -10.46 11.97 -6.29
CA GLU A 97 -11.67 11.22 -5.96
C GLU A 97 -11.36 9.73 -5.78
N PRO A 98 -11.83 9.11 -4.68
CA PRO A 98 -11.65 7.68 -4.47
C PRO A 98 -12.32 6.86 -5.57
N VAL A 99 -11.61 5.84 -6.05
CA VAL A 99 -12.16 4.88 -7.01
C VAL A 99 -12.60 3.63 -6.25
N ALA A 100 -13.91 3.49 -6.06
CA ALA A 100 -14.52 2.31 -5.45
C ALA A 100 -14.85 1.24 -6.51
N PHE A 101 -14.59 -0.02 -6.21
CA PHE A 101 -15.01 -1.14 -7.05
C PHE A 101 -15.45 -2.34 -6.20
N PRO A 102 -16.57 -2.98 -6.56
CA PRO A 102 -17.01 -4.18 -5.87
C PRO A 102 -16.15 -5.37 -6.28
N TYR A 103 -15.93 -6.28 -5.34
CA TYR A 103 -15.32 -7.57 -5.60
C TYR A 103 -16.03 -8.65 -4.77
N ARG A 104 -15.88 -9.90 -5.20
CA ARG A 104 -16.38 -11.07 -4.45
C ARG A 104 -15.22 -11.99 -4.13
N LEU A 105 -15.06 -12.29 -2.85
CA LEU A 105 -13.99 -13.15 -2.36
C LEU A 105 -14.47 -13.89 -1.11
N ALA A 106 -14.05 -15.14 -0.94
CA ALA A 106 -14.33 -15.91 0.26
C ALA A 106 -13.38 -15.49 1.40
N PRO A 107 -13.84 -15.39 2.65
CA PRO A 107 -12.96 -15.17 3.81
C PRO A 107 -11.76 -16.14 3.85
N ALA A 108 -12.00 -17.42 3.52
CA ALA A 108 -10.95 -18.43 3.43
C ALA A 108 -9.88 -18.11 2.37
N SER A 109 -10.23 -17.38 1.30
CA SER A 109 -9.23 -16.91 0.32
C SER A 109 -8.32 -15.85 0.92
N VAL A 110 -8.83 -14.91 1.72
CA VAL A 110 -7.99 -13.91 2.41
C VAL A 110 -7.03 -14.62 3.38
N LEU A 111 -7.52 -15.59 4.15
CA LEU A 111 -6.67 -16.42 5.02
C LEU A 111 -5.59 -17.18 4.24
N ARG A 112 -5.92 -17.72 3.05
CA ARG A 112 -4.93 -18.36 2.16
C ARG A 112 -3.90 -17.36 1.63
N MET A 113 -4.32 -16.14 1.27
CA MET A 113 -3.41 -15.08 0.82
C MET A 113 -2.40 -14.73 1.91
N ILE A 114 -2.85 -14.59 3.15
CA ILE A 114 -1.98 -14.42 4.33
C ILE A 114 -1.04 -15.62 4.47
N ALA A 115 -1.58 -16.84 4.51
CA ALA A 115 -0.78 -18.07 4.68
C ALA A 115 0.28 -18.29 3.59
N SER A 116 0.06 -17.74 2.39
CA SER A 116 0.99 -17.80 1.24
C SER A 116 1.89 -16.57 1.12
N ALA A 117 1.90 -15.71 2.14
CA ALA A 117 2.68 -14.47 2.19
C ALA A 117 2.45 -13.52 1.01
N GLN A 118 1.20 -13.40 0.52
CA GLN A 118 0.88 -12.49 -0.58
C GLN A 118 0.84 -11.01 -0.14
N PHE A 119 0.52 -10.75 1.12
CA PHE A 119 0.54 -9.40 1.66
C PHE A 119 1.94 -9.02 2.13
N SER A 120 2.43 -7.83 1.77
CA SER A 120 3.80 -7.39 2.07
C SER A 120 4.15 -7.38 3.55
N TRP A 121 3.18 -7.06 4.43
CA TRP A 121 3.34 -7.10 5.88
C TRP A 121 3.70 -8.51 6.42
N SER A 122 3.45 -9.56 5.65
CA SER A 122 3.72 -10.94 6.06
C SER A 122 5.07 -11.49 5.59
N TRP A 123 5.81 -10.79 4.72
CA TRP A 123 7.03 -11.31 4.08
C TRP A 123 8.18 -11.59 5.04
N ALA A 124 8.26 -10.85 6.15
CA ALA A 124 9.30 -11.02 7.17
C ALA A 124 8.89 -11.96 8.31
N LEU A 125 7.67 -12.51 8.29
CA LEU A 125 7.18 -13.40 9.32
C LEU A 125 7.78 -14.81 9.14
N ASP A 126 8.23 -15.40 10.25
CA ASP A 126 8.51 -16.83 10.29
C ASP A 126 7.20 -17.65 10.21
N PRO A 127 7.28 -18.97 9.95
CA PRO A 127 6.09 -19.81 9.84
C PRO A 127 5.20 -19.85 11.08
N GLU A 128 5.76 -19.65 12.28
CA GLU A 128 4.98 -19.68 13.53
C GLU A 128 4.14 -18.41 13.65
N ARG A 129 4.75 -17.24 13.43
CA ARG A 129 4.04 -15.95 13.39
C ARG A 129 3.01 -15.92 12.27
N LEU A 130 3.32 -16.46 11.10
CA LEU A 130 2.35 -16.53 10.01
C LEU A 130 1.12 -17.37 10.38
N ARG A 131 1.33 -18.50 11.06
CA ARG A 131 0.23 -19.32 11.60
C ARG A 131 -0.58 -18.55 12.64
N LEU A 132 0.06 -17.82 13.56
CA LEU A 132 -0.63 -17.00 14.56
C LEU A 132 -1.53 -15.94 13.91
N ALA A 133 -1.05 -15.24 12.88
CA ALA A 133 -1.83 -14.28 12.12
C ALA A 133 -3.07 -14.93 11.46
N VAL A 134 -2.88 -16.08 10.80
CA VAL A 134 -3.97 -16.84 10.18
C VAL A 134 -4.99 -17.34 11.20
N ASP A 135 -4.53 -17.83 12.36
CA ASP A 135 -5.41 -18.32 13.43
C ASP A 135 -6.25 -17.19 14.04
N ALA A 136 -5.65 -16.00 14.23
CA ALA A 136 -6.36 -14.81 14.70
C ALA A 136 -7.43 -14.35 13.69
N GLY A 137 -7.05 -14.19 12.42
CA GLY A 137 -7.98 -13.82 11.35
C GLY A 137 -9.10 -14.85 11.19
N ARG A 138 -8.79 -16.15 11.29
CA ARG A 138 -9.78 -17.23 11.22
C ARG A 138 -10.78 -17.16 12.36
N ARG A 139 -10.32 -16.95 13.60
CA ARG A 139 -11.19 -16.84 14.77
C ARG A 139 -12.18 -15.69 14.62
N TRP A 140 -11.66 -14.52 14.22
CA TRP A 140 -12.47 -13.34 13.98
C TRP A 140 -13.48 -13.52 12.83
N ALA A 141 -13.09 -14.23 11.78
CA ALA A 141 -13.94 -14.52 10.62
C ALA A 141 -15.09 -15.48 10.97
N SER A 142 -14.81 -16.53 11.77
CA SER A 142 -15.81 -17.52 12.18
C SER A 142 -16.92 -16.94 13.07
N GLU A 143 -16.72 -15.76 13.67
CA GLU A 143 -17.76 -15.03 14.39
C GLU A 143 -18.71 -14.25 13.46
N ARG A 144 -18.36 -14.10 12.18
CA ARG A 144 -19.03 -13.23 11.20
C ARG A 144 -19.63 -13.98 10.01
N TRP A 145 -19.06 -15.12 9.65
CA TRP A 145 -19.53 -15.93 8.54
C TRP A 145 -19.63 -17.39 8.96
N ASP A 146 -20.80 -17.98 8.72
CA ASP A 146 -21.07 -19.40 8.98
C ASP A 146 -20.26 -20.31 8.04
N ASP A 147 -20.03 -19.88 6.80
CA ASP A 147 -19.23 -20.57 5.79
C ASP A 147 -18.11 -19.65 5.27
N LEU A 148 -16.87 -19.97 5.63
CA LEU A 148 -15.69 -19.20 5.23
C LEU A 148 -15.30 -19.41 3.76
N ASP A 149 -15.78 -20.46 3.11
CA ASP A 149 -15.52 -20.72 1.69
C ASP A 149 -16.59 -20.09 0.77
N GLN A 150 -17.70 -19.62 1.33
CA GLN A 150 -18.72 -18.87 0.59
C GLN A 150 -18.20 -17.46 0.25
N PRO A 151 -18.14 -17.07 -1.04
CA PRO A 151 -17.75 -15.71 -1.43
C PRO A 151 -18.76 -14.67 -0.94
N VAL A 152 -18.26 -13.58 -0.36
CA VAL A 152 -19.06 -12.41 0.03
C VAL A 152 -18.70 -11.21 -0.82
N THR A 153 -19.67 -10.32 -1.03
CA THR A 153 -19.43 -9.05 -1.70
C THR A 153 -18.76 -8.10 -0.73
N SER A 154 -17.69 -7.45 -1.19
CA SER A 154 -17.00 -6.38 -0.50
C SER A 154 -16.65 -5.28 -1.51
N GLU A 155 -16.24 -4.13 -1.01
CA GLU A 155 -15.85 -2.99 -1.83
C GLU A 155 -14.40 -2.62 -1.49
N ALA A 156 -13.59 -2.42 -2.52
CA ALA A 156 -12.24 -1.90 -2.37
C ALA A 156 -12.21 -0.46 -2.89
N THR A 157 -11.38 0.37 -2.27
CA THR A 157 -11.32 1.80 -2.59
C THR A 157 -9.87 2.22 -2.78
N VAL A 158 -9.50 2.56 -4.01
CA VAL A 158 -8.17 3.10 -4.27
C VAL A 158 -8.24 4.62 -4.20
N VAL A 159 -7.47 5.18 -3.27
CA VAL A 159 -7.26 6.63 -3.17
C VAL A 159 -5.91 6.97 -3.76
N TRP A 160 -5.91 7.89 -4.72
CA TRP A 160 -4.72 8.47 -5.29
C TRP A 160 -4.49 9.86 -4.72
N ARG A 161 -3.24 10.15 -4.39
CA ARG A 161 -2.76 11.48 -4.03
C ARG A 161 -1.90 11.98 -5.18
N ALA A 162 -2.22 13.16 -5.69
CA ALA A 162 -1.44 13.82 -6.73
C ALA A 162 -0.56 14.87 -6.07
N HIS A 163 0.76 14.71 -6.15
CA HIS A 163 1.74 15.70 -5.71
C HIS A 163 2.25 16.45 -6.93
N ASP A 164 1.84 17.70 -7.08
CA ASP A 164 2.23 18.52 -8.23
C ASP A 164 3.64 19.09 -8.02
N VAL A 165 4.48 18.98 -9.05
CA VAL A 165 5.83 19.55 -9.05
C VAL A 165 5.73 21.03 -9.43
N PRO A 166 6.33 21.96 -8.64
CA PRO A 166 6.29 23.38 -8.95
C PRO A 166 6.81 23.71 -10.35
N LEU A 167 6.33 24.82 -10.92
CA LEU A 167 6.98 25.42 -12.09
C LEU A 167 8.34 26.01 -11.65
N ALA A 168 9.33 25.96 -12.55
CA ALA A 168 10.65 26.58 -12.36
C ALA A 168 10.59 28.11 -12.37
#